data_AF-A0A3D0M833-F1
#
_entry.id   AF-A0A3D0M833-F1
#
_cell.length_a   1.000
_cell.length_b   1.000
_cell.length_c   1.000
_cell.angle_alpha   90.00
_cell.angle_beta   90.00
_cell.angle_gamma   90.00
#
_symmetry.space_group_name_H-M   'P 1'
#
loop_
_entity.id
_entity.type
_entity.pdbx_description
1 polymer ?
#
loop_
_entity_poly.entity_id
_entity_poly.type
_entity_poly.pdbx_seq_one_letter_code
_entity_poly.pdbx_strand_id
1 'polypeptide(L)'
;MPYMMGPLLILKFGCAGLFSTMYFKRYVKNEQFAMLGGLLYAFCGFSIYNIFFNHFHEPLIFFPLMLISLDDLMEKGSHGSFALAVALNALINYFFFFGEVVFIIIYFFVKVACKSYHWKFSRFLQVLFEAVLGFLMSFVLMLPSAMSVMQNSRVKNFPSGFDVWLYYSRERIPAIINSFLFPPELPSKQILLPDANTKWTSLSAFIPIFSVSGVISFMQVKKHDWLTHFLRILILMALIPGLNALYVAFNSSYYARWFYMLSLMLILATVRAMDRGVEERIQHNALIILFIILAIVLAIALTPQFEDGKFQRLG
;
A
#
# COMPACT_ATOMS: atom_id res chain seq x y z
N MET A 1 21.35 -13.70 -17.80
CA MET A 1 20.12 -13.10 -17.24
C MET A 1 19.86 -13.49 -15.77
N PRO A 2 19.94 -14.77 -15.31
CA PRO A 2 19.61 -15.12 -13.92
C PRO A 2 20.55 -14.49 -12.87
N TYR A 3 21.85 -14.40 -13.18
CA TYR A 3 22.88 -13.93 -12.24
C TYR A 3 22.80 -12.44 -11.90
N MET A 4 22.13 -11.61 -12.71
CA MET A 4 21.95 -10.18 -12.44
C MET A 4 20.69 -9.87 -11.63
N MET A 5 19.78 -10.83 -11.48
CA MET A 5 18.51 -10.61 -10.79
C MET A 5 18.72 -10.33 -9.29
N GLY A 6 19.63 -11.06 -8.63
CA GLY A 6 19.97 -10.83 -7.22
C GLY A 6 20.52 -9.42 -6.96
N PRO A 7 21.63 -9.01 -7.61
CA PRO A 7 22.16 -7.65 -7.47
C PRO A 7 21.16 -6.55 -7.81
N LEU A 8 20.33 -6.74 -8.85
CA LEU A 8 19.29 -5.78 -9.22
C LEU A 8 18.24 -5.63 -8.11
N LEU A 9 17.78 -6.74 -7.51
CA LEU A 9 16.84 -6.70 -6.41
C LEU A 9 17.45 -5.98 -5.20
N ILE A 10 18.71 -6.28 -4.83
CA ILE A 10 19.41 -5.60 -3.74
C ILE A 10 19.41 -4.08 -3.96
N LEU A 11 19.73 -3.64 -5.19
CA LEU A 11 19.68 -2.21 -5.55
C LEU A 11 18.27 -1.65 -5.41
N LYS A 12 17.25 -2.37 -5.86
CA LYS A 12 15.84 -1.97 -5.76
C LYS A 12 15.39 -1.80 -4.30
N PHE A 13 15.70 -2.77 -3.43
CA PHE A 13 15.44 -2.67 -1.99
C PHE A 13 16.17 -1.49 -1.36
N GLY A 14 17.44 -1.26 -1.75
CA GLY A 14 18.23 -0.11 -1.30
C GLY A 14 17.60 1.23 -1.68
N CYS A 15 17.21 1.40 -2.95
CA CYS A 15 16.55 2.61 -3.43
C CYS A 15 15.18 2.82 -2.77
N ALA A 16 14.39 1.76 -2.61
CA ALA A 16 13.11 1.80 -1.91
C ALA A 16 13.27 2.29 -0.46
N GLY A 17 14.26 1.74 0.27
CA GLY A 17 14.57 2.16 1.62
C GLY A 17 15.06 3.62 1.69
N LEU A 18 15.89 4.04 0.74
CA LEU A 18 16.44 5.39 0.69
C LEU A 18 15.34 6.44 0.42
N PHE A 19 14.53 6.27 -0.62
CA PHE A 19 13.50 7.25 -0.97
C PHE A 19 12.35 7.29 0.05
N SER A 20 11.97 6.15 0.64
CA SER A 20 11.01 6.15 1.74
C SER A 20 11.58 6.78 3.01
N THR A 21 12.86 6.58 3.34
CA THR A 21 13.52 7.30 4.45
C THR A 21 13.46 8.81 4.23
N MET A 22 13.73 9.29 3.02
CA MET A 22 13.61 10.72 2.68
C MET A 22 12.19 11.25 2.93
N TYR A 23 11.16 10.46 2.60
CA TYR A 23 9.78 10.82 2.88
C TYR A 23 9.50 10.85 4.39
N PHE A 24 9.92 9.84 5.13
CA PHE A 24 9.68 9.74 6.59
C PHE A 24 10.39 10.84 7.39
N LYS A 25 11.58 11.30 6.96
CA LYS A 25 12.31 12.42 7.58
C LYS A 25 11.47 13.70 7.66
N ARG A 26 10.46 13.88 6.80
CA ARG A 26 9.56 15.04 6.82
C ARG A 26 8.60 15.02 8.02
N TYR A 27 8.38 13.87 8.65
CA TYR A 27 7.31 13.66 9.64
C TYR A 27 7.79 13.24 11.03
N VAL A 28 9.10 13.01 11.16
CA VAL A 28 9.77 12.42 12.32
C VAL A 28 10.93 13.32 12.72
N LYS A 29 11.15 13.56 14.01
CA LYS A 29 12.25 14.39 14.52
C LYS A 29 13.58 13.63 14.54
N ASN A 30 13.57 12.38 14.99
CA ASN A 30 14.78 11.56 15.06
C ASN A 30 15.01 10.81 13.73
N GLU A 31 16.15 11.09 13.08
CA GLU A 31 16.51 10.46 11.81
C GLU A 31 16.59 8.93 11.88
N GLN A 32 16.93 8.36 13.04
CA GLN A 32 17.01 6.91 13.22
C GLN A 32 15.65 6.23 13.02
N PHE A 33 14.57 6.86 13.47
CA PHE A 33 13.22 6.34 13.24
C PHE A 33 12.79 6.49 11.78
N ALA A 34 13.24 7.52 11.08
CA ALA A 34 13.02 7.64 9.63
C ALA A 34 13.75 6.53 8.86
N MET A 35 15.00 6.22 9.23
CA MET A 35 15.78 5.11 8.64
C MET A 35 15.12 3.75 8.94
N LEU A 36 14.66 3.54 10.16
CA LEU A 36 13.90 2.34 10.53
C LEU A 36 12.63 2.22 9.68
N GLY A 37 11.90 3.31 9.47
CA GLY A 37 10.76 3.33 8.54
C GLY A 37 11.15 2.90 7.14
N GLY A 38 12.26 3.42 6.61
CA GLY A 38 12.74 3.04 5.28
C GLY A 38 13.07 1.55 5.15
N LEU A 39 13.72 0.99 6.17
CA LEU A 39 13.98 -0.46 6.23
C LEU A 39 12.68 -1.27 6.30
N LEU A 40 11.73 -0.86 7.15
CA LEU A 40 10.42 -1.51 7.25
C LEU A 40 9.67 -1.47 5.92
N TYR A 41 9.79 -0.38 5.16
CA TYR A 41 9.10 -0.24 3.87
C TYR A 41 9.76 -1.05 2.77
N ALA A 42 11.09 -1.04 2.70
CA ALA A 42 11.84 -1.88 1.76
C ALA A 42 11.49 -3.36 1.93
N PHE A 43 11.41 -3.84 3.18
CA PHE A 43 11.11 -5.24 3.50
C PHE A 43 9.66 -5.48 3.96
N CYS A 44 8.72 -4.60 3.59
CA CYS A 44 7.32 -4.80 3.95
C CYS A 44 6.71 -6.04 3.27
N GLY A 45 5.58 -6.51 3.79
CA GLY A 45 4.89 -7.68 3.27
C GLY A 45 4.58 -7.60 1.77
N PHE A 46 4.23 -6.41 1.26
CA PHE A 46 4.03 -6.21 -0.17
C PHE A 46 5.30 -6.48 -0.99
N SER A 47 6.45 -5.95 -0.55
CA SER A 47 7.73 -6.11 -1.26
C SER A 47 8.15 -7.57 -1.29
N ILE A 48 8.09 -8.25 -0.15
CA ILE A 48 8.43 -9.68 -0.03
C ILE A 48 7.46 -10.55 -0.83
N TYR A 49 6.16 -10.30 -0.74
CA TYR A 49 5.16 -11.05 -1.51
C TYR A 49 5.40 -10.93 -3.01
N ASN A 50 5.87 -9.79 -3.51
CA ASN A 50 6.00 -9.56 -4.94
C ASN A 50 7.42 -9.76 -5.47
N ILE A 51 8.36 -10.32 -4.69
CA ILE A 51 9.79 -10.41 -5.04
C ILE A 51 10.08 -11.05 -6.42
N PHE A 52 9.23 -11.98 -6.87
CA PHE A 52 9.34 -12.62 -8.18
C PHE A 52 8.79 -11.77 -9.34
N PHE A 53 7.95 -10.77 -9.06
CA PHE A 53 7.52 -9.76 -10.02
C PHE A 53 8.50 -8.59 -10.00
N ASN A 54 9.57 -8.70 -10.78
CA ASN A 54 10.62 -7.68 -10.85
C ASN A 54 10.04 -6.25 -11.02
N HIS A 55 9.07 -6.08 -11.94
CA HIS A 55 8.45 -4.80 -12.30
C HIS A 55 7.51 -4.15 -11.26
N PHE A 56 7.20 -4.86 -10.16
CA PHE A 56 6.31 -4.34 -9.09
C PHE A 56 7.09 -3.58 -8.03
N HIS A 57 8.42 -3.60 -8.06
CA HIS A 57 9.27 -2.90 -7.10
C HIS A 57 9.56 -1.48 -7.53
N GLU A 58 9.49 -1.17 -8.81
CA GLU A 58 9.74 0.17 -9.34
C GLU A 58 8.69 1.18 -8.83
N PRO A 59 7.37 0.89 -8.85
CA PRO A 59 6.40 1.76 -8.18
C PRO A 59 6.72 1.97 -6.69
N LEU A 60 7.14 0.90 -6.00
CA LEU A 60 7.51 0.96 -4.59
C LEU A 60 8.69 1.92 -4.33
N ILE A 61 9.65 1.98 -5.26
CA ILE A 61 10.82 2.86 -5.20
C ILE A 61 10.43 4.32 -5.46
N PHE A 62 9.71 4.61 -6.54
CA PHE A 62 9.52 5.98 -7.03
C PHE A 62 8.29 6.69 -6.44
N PHE A 63 7.34 5.94 -5.88
CA PHE A 63 6.16 6.52 -5.26
C PHE A 63 6.46 7.45 -4.07
N PRO A 64 7.37 7.13 -3.12
CA PRO A 64 7.79 8.07 -2.09
C PRO A 64 8.29 9.41 -2.64
N LEU A 65 9.05 9.42 -3.75
CA LEU A 65 9.53 10.65 -4.37
C LEU A 65 8.38 11.51 -4.89
N MET A 66 7.33 10.89 -5.42
CA MET A 66 6.15 11.59 -5.88
C MET A 66 5.34 12.21 -4.74
N LEU A 67 5.29 11.57 -3.56
CA LEU A 67 4.72 12.19 -2.36
C LEU A 67 5.58 13.34 -1.84
N ILE A 68 6.91 13.18 -1.84
CA ILE A 68 7.84 14.25 -1.43
C ILE A 68 7.66 15.49 -2.31
N SER A 69 7.61 15.30 -3.63
CA SER A 69 7.47 16.42 -4.57
C SER A 69 6.10 17.09 -4.50
N LEU A 70 5.02 16.33 -4.25
CA LEU A 70 3.70 16.90 -3.97
C LEU A 70 3.70 17.72 -2.67
N ASP A 71 4.28 17.19 -1.60
CA ASP A 71 4.35 17.90 -0.33
C ASP A 71 5.21 19.18 -0.47
N ASP A 72 6.36 19.11 -1.16
CA ASP A 72 7.24 20.26 -1.40
C ASP A 72 6.58 21.34 -2.27
N LEU A 73 5.81 20.93 -3.27
CA LEU A 73 4.98 21.82 -4.08
C LEU A 73 3.94 22.56 -3.23
N MET A 74 3.31 21.87 -2.28
CA MET A 74 2.28 22.46 -1.42
C MET A 74 2.85 23.34 -0.30
N GLU A 75 3.95 22.91 0.33
CA GLU A 75 4.53 23.57 1.50
C GLU A 75 5.54 24.66 1.12
N LYS A 76 6.44 24.36 0.20
CA LYS A 76 7.53 25.27 -0.23
C LYS A 76 7.21 26.00 -1.53
N GLY A 77 6.33 25.44 -2.36
CA GLY A 77 6.05 25.97 -3.67
C GLY A 77 7.10 25.67 -4.73
N SER A 78 7.83 24.57 -4.58
CA SER A 78 8.77 24.11 -5.60
C SER A 78 8.05 23.90 -6.92
N HIS A 79 8.60 24.42 -8.01
CA HIS A 79 8.05 24.28 -9.36
C HIS A 79 8.74 23.14 -10.11
N GLY A 80 7.98 22.30 -10.80
CA GLY A 80 8.46 21.30 -11.77
C GLY A 80 8.88 19.94 -11.19
N SER A 81 9.29 19.88 -9.91
CA SER A 81 9.69 18.61 -9.27
C SER A 81 8.53 17.61 -9.21
N PHE A 82 7.29 18.07 -9.06
CA PHE A 82 6.12 17.19 -9.04
C PHE A 82 5.82 16.67 -10.45
N ALA A 83 5.87 17.53 -11.48
CA ALA A 83 5.70 17.10 -12.87
C ALA A 83 6.71 16.02 -13.28
N LEU A 84 7.98 16.15 -12.89
CA LEU A 84 9.01 15.15 -13.16
C LEU A 84 8.75 13.82 -12.42
N ALA A 85 8.33 13.88 -11.16
CA ALA A 85 8.02 12.67 -10.40
C ALA A 85 6.79 11.94 -10.97
N VAL A 86 5.77 12.68 -11.42
CA VAL A 86 4.58 12.14 -12.10
C VAL A 86 4.99 11.46 -13.41
N ALA A 87 5.80 12.13 -14.24
CA ALA A 87 6.28 11.55 -15.49
C ALA A 87 7.10 10.28 -15.25
N LEU A 88 7.98 10.29 -14.25
CA LEU A 88 8.81 9.14 -13.91
C LEU A 88 7.98 7.92 -13.50
N ASN A 89 7.00 8.09 -12.60
CA ASN A 89 6.13 6.98 -12.18
C ASN A 89 5.25 6.47 -13.34
N ALA A 90 4.71 7.37 -14.15
CA ALA A 90 3.90 7.02 -15.32
C ALA A 90 4.69 6.25 -16.38
N LEU A 91 5.94 6.66 -16.65
CA LEU A 91 6.84 6.00 -17.60
C LEU A 91 7.26 4.61 -17.15
N ILE A 92 7.51 4.45 -15.85
CA ILE A 92 8.00 3.21 -15.27
C ILE A 92 6.91 2.14 -15.27
N ASN A 93 5.70 2.51 -14.84
CA ASN A 93 4.61 1.55 -14.78
C ASN A 93 3.24 2.23 -14.86
N TYR A 94 2.69 2.32 -16.07
CA TYR A 94 1.37 2.90 -16.30
C TYR A 94 0.24 2.20 -15.51
N PHE A 95 0.36 0.89 -15.26
CA PHE A 95 -0.69 0.13 -14.57
C PHE A 95 -0.76 0.54 -13.09
N PHE A 96 0.39 0.68 -12.43
CA PHE A 96 0.45 1.13 -11.04
C PHE A 96 0.14 2.63 -10.91
N PHE A 97 0.62 3.42 -11.87
CA PHE A 97 0.42 4.86 -11.90
C PHE A 97 -1.05 5.27 -11.79
N PHE A 98 -1.99 4.52 -12.40
CA PHE A 98 -3.42 4.80 -12.23
C PHE A 98 -3.86 4.78 -10.75
N GLY A 99 -3.44 3.76 -10.01
CA GLY A 99 -3.72 3.65 -8.58
C GLY A 99 -3.04 4.76 -7.77
N GLU A 100 -1.84 5.17 -8.17
CA GLU A 100 -1.11 6.27 -7.52
C GLU A 100 -1.81 7.62 -7.69
N VAL A 101 -2.40 7.88 -8.87
CA VAL A 101 -3.21 9.08 -9.11
C VAL A 101 -4.42 9.09 -8.17
N VAL A 102 -5.15 7.97 -8.06
CA VAL A 102 -6.27 7.85 -7.11
C VAL A 102 -5.81 8.11 -5.68
N PHE A 103 -4.68 7.53 -5.27
CA PHE A 103 -4.10 7.74 -3.95
C PHE A 103 -3.77 9.22 -3.70
N ILE A 104 -3.07 9.88 -4.62
CA ILE A 104 -2.65 11.27 -4.49
C ILE A 104 -3.85 12.21 -4.36
N ILE A 105 -4.89 12.00 -5.16
CA ILE A 105 -6.11 12.80 -5.10
C ILE A 105 -6.71 12.73 -3.68
N ILE A 106 -6.86 11.53 -3.14
CA ILE A 106 -7.43 11.32 -1.80
C ILE A 106 -6.48 11.91 -0.74
N TYR A 107 -5.18 11.64 -0.84
CA TYR A 107 -4.15 12.15 0.07
C TYR A 107 -4.17 13.69 0.13
N PHE A 108 -4.22 14.35 -1.02
CA PHE A 108 -4.29 15.80 -1.14
C PHE A 108 -5.53 16.36 -0.44
N PHE A 109 -6.72 15.83 -0.76
CA PHE A 109 -7.97 16.31 -0.18
C PHE A 109 -8.03 16.07 1.33
N VAL A 110 -7.55 14.93 1.82
CA VAL A 110 -7.51 14.64 3.27
C VAL A 110 -6.57 15.60 4.00
N LYS A 111 -5.38 15.87 3.45
CA LYS A 111 -4.45 16.83 4.05
C LYS A 111 -4.98 18.26 4.05
N VAL A 112 -5.69 18.67 2.99
CA VAL A 112 -6.40 19.97 2.95
C VAL A 112 -7.51 20.01 4.00
N ALA A 113 -8.37 18.98 4.05
CA ALA A 113 -9.49 18.91 4.98
C ALA A 113 -9.05 18.93 6.45
N CYS A 114 -7.93 18.26 6.76
CA CYS A 114 -7.33 18.25 8.09
C CYS A 114 -6.46 19.48 8.38
N LYS A 115 -6.44 20.49 7.48
CA LYS A 115 -5.63 21.71 7.59
C LYS A 115 -4.13 21.46 7.76
N SER A 116 -3.65 20.30 7.32
CA SER A 116 -2.22 20.00 7.23
C SER A 116 -1.57 20.79 6.09
N TYR A 117 -2.34 21.09 5.04
CA TYR A 117 -1.94 22.01 3.98
C TYR A 117 -2.63 23.36 4.13
N HIS A 118 -1.88 24.43 3.82
CA HIS A 118 -2.43 25.76 3.69
C HIS A 118 -3.17 25.86 2.35
N TRP A 119 -4.50 25.95 2.40
CA TRP A 119 -5.32 26.05 1.20
C TRP A 119 -5.05 27.36 0.46
N LYS A 120 -4.57 27.25 -0.78
CA LYS A 120 -4.45 28.35 -1.74
C LYS A 120 -4.89 27.84 -3.10
N PHE A 121 -5.82 28.53 -3.75
CA PHE A 121 -6.33 28.13 -5.06
C PHE A 121 -5.22 28.11 -6.13
N SER A 122 -4.25 29.02 -6.04
CA SER A 122 -3.07 29.02 -6.92
C SER A 122 -2.23 27.75 -6.80
N ARG A 123 -2.07 27.21 -5.59
CA ARG A 123 -1.34 25.95 -5.37
C ARG A 123 -2.10 24.76 -5.94
N PHE A 124 -3.43 24.74 -5.79
CA PHE A 124 -4.27 23.72 -6.41
C PHE A 124 -4.14 23.72 -7.94
N LEU A 125 -4.20 24.88 -8.58
CA LEU A 125 -3.98 25.01 -10.02
C LEU A 125 -2.58 24.56 -10.44
N GLN A 126 -1.57 24.85 -9.61
CA GLN A 126 -0.20 24.41 -9.88
C GLN A 126 -0.05 22.89 -9.80
N VAL A 127 -0.66 22.24 -8.80
CA VAL A 127 -0.71 20.76 -8.69
C VAL A 127 -1.38 20.17 -9.92
N LEU A 128 -2.51 20.73 -10.34
CA LEU A 128 -3.23 20.26 -11.53
C LEU A 128 -2.37 20.43 -12.81
N PHE A 129 -1.75 21.60 -12.98
CA PHE A 129 -0.89 21.89 -14.11
C PHE A 129 0.31 20.94 -14.17
N GLU A 130 1.03 20.77 -13.06
CA GLU A 130 2.19 19.88 -13.00
C GLU A 130 1.82 18.40 -13.14
N ALA A 131 0.67 17.96 -12.63
CA ALA A 131 0.16 16.60 -12.87
C ALA A 131 -0.11 16.36 -14.36
N VAL A 132 -0.81 17.29 -15.03
CA VAL A 132 -1.10 17.17 -16.47
C VAL A 132 0.19 17.22 -17.29
N LEU A 133 1.10 18.13 -16.97
CA LEU A 133 2.38 18.25 -17.65
C LEU A 133 3.22 16.97 -17.48
N GLY A 134 3.30 16.42 -16.27
CA GLY A 134 3.95 15.14 -15.99
C GLY A 134 3.37 13.98 -16.79
N PHE A 135 2.04 13.89 -16.84
CA PHE A 135 1.36 12.87 -17.63
C PHE A 135 1.67 13.02 -19.14
N LEU A 136 1.63 14.25 -19.67
CA LEU A 136 1.95 14.51 -21.08
C LEU A 136 3.40 14.18 -21.43
N MET A 137 4.36 14.42 -20.52
CA MET A 137 5.76 14.01 -20.71
C MET A 137 5.92 12.48 -20.84
N SER A 138 5.08 11.70 -20.14
CA SER A 138 5.09 10.23 -20.23
C SER A 138 4.34 9.67 -21.45
N PHE A 139 3.55 10.50 -22.14
CA PHE A 139 2.60 10.08 -23.17
C PHE A 139 3.28 9.43 -24.38
N VAL A 140 4.49 9.90 -24.74
CA VAL A 140 5.27 9.39 -25.88
C VAL A 140 5.54 7.88 -25.78
N LEU A 141 5.74 7.36 -24.57
CA LEU A 141 6.00 5.94 -24.32
C LEU A 141 4.76 5.17 -23.83
N MET A 142 3.77 5.86 -23.25
CA MET A 142 2.52 5.25 -22.80
C MET A 142 1.54 4.95 -23.94
N LEU A 143 1.55 5.71 -25.04
CA LEU A 143 0.59 5.56 -26.14
C LEU A 143 0.46 4.12 -26.70
N PRO A 144 1.56 3.39 -27.04
CA PRO A 144 1.44 2.01 -27.51
C PRO A 144 0.88 1.08 -26.43
N SER A 145 1.24 1.31 -25.17
CA SER A 145 0.74 0.54 -24.03
C SER A 145 -0.76 0.76 -23.83
N ALA A 146 -1.24 2.01 -23.92
CA ALA A 146 -2.66 2.34 -23.81
C ALA A 146 -3.48 1.68 -24.95
N MET A 147 -3.00 1.73 -26.19
CA MET A 147 -3.66 1.09 -27.33
C MET A 147 -3.77 -0.43 -27.17
N SER A 148 -2.70 -1.09 -26.70
CA SER A 148 -2.73 -2.54 -26.45
C SER A 148 -3.68 -2.93 -25.30
N VAL A 149 -3.81 -2.10 -24.27
CA VAL A 149 -4.76 -2.31 -23.17
C VAL A 149 -6.21 -2.17 -23.66
N MET A 150 -6.51 -1.18 -24.50
CA MET A 150 -7.87 -0.99 -25.05
C MET A 150 -8.35 -2.17 -25.90
N GLN A 151 -7.42 -2.92 -26.50
CA GLN A 151 -7.72 -4.13 -27.27
C GLN A 151 -7.96 -5.37 -26.38
N ASN A 152 -7.72 -5.29 -25.08
CA ASN A 152 -7.84 -6.42 -24.16
C ASN A 152 -9.28 -6.57 -23.63
N SER A 153 -9.87 -7.75 -23.84
CA SER A 153 -11.23 -8.08 -23.39
C SER A 153 -11.41 -8.00 -21.87
N ARG A 154 -10.33 -8.16 -21.09
CA ARG A 154 -10.35 -8.08 -19.62
C ARG A 154 -10.63 -6.68 -19.07
N VAL A 155 -10.50 -5.63 -19.89
CA VAL A 155 -10.77 -4.23 -19.50
C VAL A 155 -12.27 -3.93 -19.50
N LYS A 156 -13.10 -4.77 -20.15
CA LYS A 156 -14.54 -4.54 -20.28
C LYS A 156 -15.38 -5.06 -19.10
N ASN A 157 -14.75 -5.75 -18.14
CA ASN A 157 -15.46 -6.35 -17.02
C ASN A 157 -15.42 -5.44 -15.79
N PHE A 158 -16.40 -4.52 -15.73
CA PHE A 158 -16.62 -3.65 -14.58
C PHE A 158 -17.36 -4.40 -13.46
N PRO A 159 -17.03 -4.16 -12.17
CA PRO A 159 -17.85 -4.66 -11.06
C PRO A 159 -19.26 -4.05 -11.18
N SER A 160 -20.28 -4.89 -11.03
CA SER A 160 -21.68 -4.49 -11.19
C SER A 160 -22.56 -5.16 -10.13
N GLY A 161 -23.73 -4.58 -9.86
CA GLY A 161 -24.67 -5.10 -8.87
C GLY A 161 -24.10 -5.12 -7.44
N PHE A 162 -24.38 -6.18 -6.69
CA PHE A 162 -23.94 -6.34 -5.30
C PHE A 162 -22.43 -6.58 -5.16
N ASP A 163 -21.73 -6.98 -6.23
CA ASP A 163 -20.28 -7.21 -6.21
C ASP A 163 -19.46 -5.92 -6.00
N VAL A 164 -20.10 -4.75 -6.15
CA VAL A 164 -19.51 -3.45 -5.80
C VAL A 164 -19.37 -3.31 -4.28
N TRP A 165 -20.27 -3.92 -3.52
CA TRP A 165 -20.38 -3.75 -2.07
C TRP A 165 -19.84 -4.94 -1.28
N LEU A 166 -19.99 -6.16 -1.80
CA LEU A 166 -19.60 -7.40 -1.13
C LEU A 166 -18.62 -8.19 -1.98
N TYR A 167 -17.57 -8.71 -1.35
CA TYR A 167 -16.67 -9.62 -2.05
C TYR A 167 -17.35 -10.96 -2.30
N TYR A 168 -17.14 -11.50 -3.50
CA TYR A 168 -17.66 -12.80 -3.91
C TYR A 168 -17.23 -13.94 -2.96
N SER A 169 -15.96 -13.94 -2.54
CA SER A 169 -15.46 -14.93 -1.57
C SER A 169 -15.67 -14.42 -0.15
N ARG A 170 -16.29 -15.28 0.69
CA ARG A 170 -16.51 -15.03 2.13
C ARG A 170 -15.19 -14.86 2.88
N GLU A 171 -14.13 -15.51 2.41
CA GLU A 171 -12.80 -15.45 3.02
C GLU A 171 -12.00 -14.21 2.61
N ARG A 172 -12.49 -13.38 1.67
CA ARG A 172 -11.74 -12.21 1.19
C ARG A 172 -11.50 -11.17 2.28
N ILE A 173 -12.52 -10.83 3.05
CA ILE A 173 -12.40 -9.85 4.14
C ILE A 173 -11.46 -10.38 5.24
N PRO A 174 -11.63 -11.63 5.73
CA PRO A 174 -10.65 -12.26 6.60
C PRO A 174 -9.22 -12.25 6.03
N ALA A 175 -9.04 -12.49 4.72
CA ALA A 175 -7.73 -12.46 4.08
C ALA A 175 -7.11 -11.06 4.07
N ILE A 176 -7.91 -10.02 3.83
CA ILE A 176 -7.46 -8.62 3.95
C ILE A 176 -7.01 -8.32 5.36
N ILE A 177 -7.78 -8.71 6.37
CA ILE A 177 -7.42 -8.50 7.79
C ILE A 177 -6.13 -9.26 8.13
N ASN A 178 -6.05 -10.54 7.74
CA ASN A 178 -4.86 -11.38 7.94
C ASN A 178 -3.61 -10.78 7.27
N SER A 179 -3.77 -10.10 6.14
CA SER A 179 -2.66 -9.47 5.41
C SER A 179 -1.93 -8.38 6.21
N PHE A 180 -2.58 -7.81 7.25
CA PHE A 180 -1.94 -6.87 8.18
C PHE A 180 -1.29 -7.58 9.39
N LEU A 181 -1.81 -8.75 9.77
CA LEU A 181 -1.41 -9.48 10.98
C LEU A 181 -0.25 -10.44 10.74
N PHE A 182 -0.27 -11.14 9.60
CA PHE A 182 0.64 -12.22 9.28
C PHE A 182 1.60 -11.85 8.15
N PRO A 183 2.83 -12.42 8.16
CA PRO A 183 3.74 -12.29 7.03
C PRO A 183 3.10 -12.87 5.75
N PRO A 184 3.53 -12.39 4.57
CA PRO A 184 2.97 -12.86 3.30
C PRO A 184 3.16 -14.36 3.09
N GLU A 185 2.08 -15.04 2.71
CA GLU A 185 2.12 -16.42 2.25
C GLU A 185 2.63 -16.51 0.81
N LEU A 186 3.02 -17.72 0.39
CA LEU A 186 3.39 -17.98 -1.01
C LEU A 186 2.18 -17.71 -1.93
N PRO A 187 2.33 -16.86 -2.96
CA PRO A 187 1.23 -16.54 -3.89
C PRO A 187 0.57 -17.75 -4.55
N SER A 188 1.35 -18.83 -4.73
CA SER A 188 0.89 -20.08 -5.33
C SER A 188 0.18 -20.99 -4.34
N LYS A 189 0.45 -20.85 -3.04
CA LYS A 189 -0.03 -21.75 -1.99
C LYS A 189 -0.44 -20.97 -0.74
N GLN A 190 -1.74 -20.77 -0.62
CA GLN A 190 -2.38 -20.16 0.55
C GLN A 190 -2.71 -21.26 1.53
N ILE A 191 -2.34 -21.07 2.80
CA ILE A 191 -2.45 -22.06 3.86
C ILE A 191 -3.59 -21.65 4.80
N LEU A 192 -3.65 -20.38 5.19
CA LEU A 192 -4.64 -19.91 6.19
C LEU A 192 -6.05 -19.78 5.62
N LEU A 193 -6.18 -19.24 4.41
CA LEU A 193 -7.47 -18.94 3.78
C LEU A 193 -7.42 -19.31 2.29
N PRO A 194 -7.49 -20.61 1.96
CA PRO A 194 -7.29 -21.11 0.59
C PRO A 194 -8.41 -20.70 -0.38
N ASP A 195 -9.63 -20.49 0.11
CA ASP A 195 -10.81 -20.15 -0.70
C ASP A 195 -11.01 -18.62 -0.84
N ALA A 196 -10.09 -17.82 -0.27
CA ALA A 196 -10.06 -16.37 -0.44
C ALA A 196 -9.87 -15.93 -1.89
N ASN A 197 -9.40 -16.81 -2.80
CA ASN A 197 -9.12 -16.47 -4.20
C ASN A 197 -8.15 -15.28 -4.35
N THR A 198 -7.12 -15.23 -3.49
CA THR A 198 -6.14 -14.13 -3.41
C THR A 198 -4.81 -14.47 -4.12
N LYS A 199 -4.75 -15.59 -4.85
CA LYS A 199 -3.57 -16.00 -5.64
C LYS A 199 -3.17 -14.90 -6.62
N TRP A 200 -1.90 -14.50 -6.59
CA TRP A 200 -1.32 -13.46 -7.47
C TRP A 200 -1.98 -12.07 -7.36
N THR A 201 -2.72 -11.81 -6.28
CA THR A 201 -3.43 -10.52 -6.09
C THR A 201 -2.59 -9.45 -5.39
N SER A 202 -1.39 -9.80 -4.93
CA SER A 202 -0.49 -8.90 -4.17
C SER A 202 -1.03 -8.48 -2.81
N LEU A 203 -1.83 -9.35 -2.18
CA LEU A 203 -2.46 -9.11 -0.89
C LEU A 203 -1.47 -9.28 0.27
N SER A 204 -0.74 -8.21 0.61
CA SER A 204 0.05 -8.14 1.84
C SER A 204 0.28 -6.70 2.27
N ALA A 205 -0.05 -6.39 3.53
CA ALA A 205 0.18 -5.10 4.18
C ALA A 205 0.94 -5.26 5.51
N PHE A 206 1.63 -6.38 5.68
CA PHE A 206 2.35 -6.72 6.90
C PHE A 206 3.55 -5.81 7.12
N ILE A 207 3.67 -5.27 8.32
CA ILE A 207 4.85 -4.50 8.75
C ILE A 207 5.75 -5.43 9.56
N PRO A 208 7.01 -5.67 9.15
CA PRO A 208 7.94 -6.48 9.91
C PRO A 208 8.06 -6.01 11.36
N ILE A 209 8.11 -6.95 12.31
CA ILE A 209 8.22 -6.73 13.76
C ILE A 209 6.96 -6.11 14.40
N PHE A 210 6.38 -5.09 13.78
CA PHE A 210 5.30 -4.30 14.39
C PHE A 210 3.90 -4.80 14.05
N SER A 211 3.69 -5.49 12.93
CA SER A 211 2.36 -5.79 12.38
C SER A 211 1.50 -4.51 12.39
N VAL A 212 0.42 -4.45 13.19
CA VAL A 212 -0.46 -3.28 13.34
C VAL A 212 -0.29 -2.54 14.68
N SER A 213 0.62 -2.98 15.55
CA SER A 213 0.77 -2.44 16.91
C SER A 213 1.11 -0.95 16.93
N GLY A 214 2.10 -0.54 16.12
CA GLY A 214 2.49 0.86 15.97
C GLY A 214 1.38 1.72 15.38
N VAL A 215 0.66 1.18 14.39
CA VAL A 215 -0.46 1.86 13.74
C VAL A 215 -1.60 2.13 14.72
N ILE A 216 -2.03 1.10 15.46
CA ILE A 216 -3.11 1.22 16.45
C ILE A 216 -2.72 2.23 17.53
N SER A 217 -1.48 2.15 18.02
CA SER A 217 -0.95 3.08 19.02
C SER A 217 -0.98 4.52 18.52
N PHE A 218 -0.55 4.76 17.28
CA PHE A 218 -0.63 6.08 16.65
C PHE A 218 -2.08 6.59 16.56
N MET A 219 -2.99 5.77 16.06
CA MET A 219 -4.40 6.15 15.85
C MET A 219 -5.13 6.41 17.18
N GLN A 220 -4.76 5.71 18.25
CA GLN A 220 -5.28 5.96 19.60
C GLN A 220 -4.83 7.32 20.15
N VAL A 221 -3.56 7.69 19.92
CA VAL A 221 -2.97 8.94 20.43
C VAL A 221 -3.34 10.15 19.56
N LYS A 222 -3.41 9.98 18.24
CA LYS A 222 -3.66 11.04 17.26
C LYS A 222 -4.95 10.85 16.49
N LYS A 223 -6.07 10.81 17.21
CA LYS A 223 -7.40 10.61 16.63
C LYS A 223 -7.78 11.64 15.56
N HIS A 224 -7.23 12.86 15.65
CA HIS A 224 -7.52 14.00 14.78
C HIS A 224 -6.42 14.36 13.77
N ASP A 225 -5.33 13.58 13.70
CA ASP A 225 -4.26 13.82 12.72
C ASP A 225 -4.73 13.35 11.32
N TRP A 226 -4.21 14.02 10.28
CA TRP A 226 -4.54 13.71 8.89
C TRP A 226 -4.23 12.25 8.55
N LEU A 227 -3.14 11.71 9.11
CA LEU A 227 -2.71 10.34 8.83
C LEU A 227 -3.71 9.32 9.40
N THR A 228 -4.30 9.60 10.56
CA THR A 228 -5.33 8.73 11.15
C THR A 228 -6.60 8.72 10.30
N HIS A 229 -7.01 9.88 9.79
CA HIS A 229 -8.17 9.98 8.89
C HIS A 229 -7.89 9.25 7.58
N PHE A 230 -6.70 9.48 7.02
CA PHE A 230 -6.28 8.89 5.77
C PHE A 230 -6.20 7.36 5.86
N LEU A 231 -5.60 6.82 6.92
CA LEU A 231 -5.54 5.37 7.15
C LEU A 231 -6.92 4.74 7.28
N ARG A 232 -7.88 5.39 7.97
CA ARG A 232 -9.26 4.90 8.04
C ARG A 232 -9.90 4.83 6.66
N ILE A 233 -9.69 5.85 5.82
CA ILE A 233 -10.18 5.88 4.44
C ILE A 233 -9.55 4.73 3.64
N LEU A 234 -8.23 4.56 3.67
CA LEU A 234 -7.56 3.50 2.92
C LEU A 234 -8.01 2.11 3.38
N ILE A 235 -8.11 1.87 4.70
CA ILE A 235 -8.61 0.58 5.23
C ILE A 235 -10.06 0.34 4.78
N LEU A 236 -10.92 1.35 4.83
CA LEU A 236 -12.29 1.24 4.35
C LEU A 236 -12.35 0.95 2.83
N MET A 237 -11.49 1.59 2.05
CA MET A 237 -11.38 1.31 0.61
C MET A 237 -10.87 -0.11 0.33
N ALA A 238 -9.98 -0.65 1.17
CA ALA A 238 -9.51 -2.02 1.05
C ALA A 238 -10.60 -3.05 1.38
N LEU A 239 -11.56 -2.72 2.25
CA LEU A 239 -12.63 -3.61 2.69
C LEU A 239 -13.86 -3.59 1.75
N ILE A 240 -14.04 -2.54 0.95
CA ILE A 240 -15.17 -2.40 0.03
C ILE A 240 -14.69 -2.68 -1.40
N PRO A 241 -15.21 -3.70 -2.10
CA PRO A 241 -14.74 -4.12 -3.42
C PRO A 241 -14.70 -3.01 -4.46
N GLY A 242 -15.78 -2.23 -4.57
CA GLY A 242 -15.89 -1.13 -5.53
C GLY A 242 -14.87 -0.03 -5.28
N LEU A 243 -14.58 0.26 -4.01
CA LEU A 243 -13.55 1.23 -3.64
C LEU A 243 -12.14 0.68 -3.86
N ASN A 244 -11.90 -0.60 -3.60
CA ASN A 244 -10.64 -1.25 -3.96
C ASN A 244 -10.43 -1.23 -5.47
N ALA A 245 -11.48 -1.46 -6.26
CA ALA A 245 -11.44 -1.46 -7.71
C ALA A 245 -11.11 -0.08 -8.29
N LEU A 246 -11.34 1.03 -7.55
CA LEU A 246 -10.89 2.37 -7.96
C LEU A 246 -9.38 2.43 -8.18
N TYR A 247 -8.58 1.67 -7.44
CA TYR A 247 -7.12 1.67 -7.61
C TYR A 247 -6.65 0.88 -8.84
N VAL A 248 -7.56 0.17 -9.52
CA VAL A 248 -7.25 -0.76 -10.61
C VAL A 248 -8.17 -0.51 -11.81
N ALA A 249 -8.57 0.75 -12.01
CA ALA A 249 -9.43 1.20 -13.11
C ALA A 249 -10.74 0.41 -13.24
N PHE A 250 -11.37 0.10 -12.09
CA PHE A 250 -12.61 -0.67 -11.99
C PHE A 250 -12.52 -2.08 -12.61
N ASN A 251 -11.37 -2.74 -12.48
CA ASN A 251 -11.28 -4.15 -12.83
C ASN A 251 -12.12 -5.00 -11.87
N SER A 252 -12.98 -5.86 -12.40
CA SER A 252 -13.77 -6.84 -11.62
C SER A 252 -12.91 -7.86 -10.86
N SER A 253 -11.70 -8.15 -11.34
CA SER A 253 -10.77 -9.03 -10.64
C SER A 253 -10.17 -8.31 -9.43
N TYR A 254 -10.18 -8.98 -8.28
CA TYR A 254 -9.57 -8.43 -7.07
C TYR A 254 -8.05 -8.32 -7.20
N TYR A 255 -7.53 -7.11 -7.04
CA TYR A 255 -6.10 -6.85 -6.88
C TYR A 255 -5.87 -5.90 -5.71
N ALA A 256 -4.90 -6.24 -4.87
CA ALA A 256 -4.40 -5.43 -3.76
C ALA A 256 -3.06 -4.76 -4.12
N ARG A 257 -2.80 -4.56 -5.42
CA ARG A 257 -1.52 -4.04 -5.94
C ARG A 257 -1.18 -2.63 -5.46
N TRP A 258 -2.14 -1.89 -4.92
CA TRP A 258 -1.93 -0.57 -4.33
C TRP A 258 -1.49 -0.60 -2.86
N PHE A 259 -1.41 -1.79 -2.24
CA PHE A 259 -1.10 -1.96 -0.81
C PHE A 259 0.32 -1.52 -0.42
N TYR A 260 1.25 -1.32 -1.37
CA TYR A 260 2.52 -0.66 -1.06
C TYR A 260 2.30 0.77 -0.57
N MET A 261 1.39 1.54 -1.18
CA MET A 261 1.08 2.90 -0.74
C MET A 261 0.42 2.91 0.64
N LEU A 262 -0.47 1.95 0.89
CA LEU A 262 -1.03 1.71 2.22
C LEU A 262 0.07 1.37 3.24
N SER A 263 0.96 0.44 2.91
CA SER A 263 2.07 0.01 3.75
C SER A 263 2.99 1.19 4.10
N LEU A 264 3.27 2.08 3.15
CA LEU A 264 4.03 3.32 3.40
C LEU A 264 3.37 4.16 4.50
N MET A 265 2.04 4.34 4.46
CA MET A 265 1.29 5.11 5.45
C MET A 265 1.20 4.41 6.82
N LEU A 266 1.03 3.09 6.84
CA LEU A 266 1.04 2.31 8.08
C LEU A 266 2.41 2.41 8.77
N ILE A 267 3.48 2.32 8.00
CA ILE A 267 4.84 2.47 8.50
C ILE A 267 5.08 3.90 8.98
N LEU A 268 4.61 4.92 8.23
CA LEU A 268 4.65 6.31 8.67
C LEU A 268 3.98 6.49 10.05
N ALA A 269 2.81 5.88 10.27
CA ALA A 269 2.13 5.94 11.55
C ALA A 269 2.94 5.27 12.67
N THR A 270 3.54 4.11 12.37
CA THR A 270 4.39 3.36 13.31
C THR A 270 5.62 4.18 13.71
N VAL A 271 6.36 4.75 12.76
CA VAL A 271 7.56 5.55 13.09
C VAL A 271 7.22 6.86 13.79
N ARG A 272 6.10 7.51 13.45
CA ARG A 272 5.62 8.71 14.17
C ARG A 272 5.13 8.38 15.59
N ALA A 273 4.72 7.14 15.86
CA ALA A 273 4.41 6.70 17.21
C ALA A 273 5.71 6.53 18.01
N MET A 274 6.72 5.84 17.46
CA MET A 274 8.01 5.67 18.12
C MET A 274 8.71 7.02 18.40
N ASP A 275 8.73 7.92 17.43
CA ASP A 275 9.34 9.26 17.58
C ASP A 275 8.72 10.12 18.69
N ARG A 276 7.53 9.75 19.16
CA ARG A 276 6.81 10.46 20.23
C ARG A 276 6.98 9.85 21.61
N GLY A 277 7.72 8.76 21.75
CA GLY A 277 7.90 8.11 23.04
C GLY A 277 6.66 7.38 23.54
N VAL A 278 5.87 6.75 22.66
CA VAL A 278 4.71 5.92 23.06
C VAL A 278 5.02 4.43 23.01
N GLU A 279 6.26 4.03 23.30
CA GLU A 279 6.74 2.65 23.23
C GLU A 279 5.95 1.72 24.14
N GLU A 280 5.62 2.14 25.36
CA GLU A 280 4.83 1.32 26.30
C GLU A 280 3.46 0.93 25.71
N ARG A 281 2.82 1.86 24.99
CA ARG A 281 1.54 1.60 24.32
C ARG A 281 1.71 0.68 23.11
N ILE A 282 2.81 0.82 22.37
CA ILE A 282 3.14 -0.08 21.27
C ILE A 282 3.34 -1.50 21.79
N GLN A 283 4.10 -1.66 22.88
CA GLN A 283 4.32 -2.95 23.54
C GLN A 283 3.01 -3.56 24.02
N HIS A 284 2.16 -2.78 24.70
CA HIS A 284 0.85 -3.25 25.16
C HIS A 284 -0.03 -3.72 24.00
N ASN A 285 -0.14 -2.92 22.93
CA ASN A 285 -0.90 -3.30 21.75
C ASN A 285 -0.28 -4.49 21.02
N ALA A 286 1.05 -4.62 21.01
CA ALA A 286 1.74 -5.78 20.44
C ALA A 286 1.42 -7.07 21.20
N LEU A 287 1.32 -7.04 22.53
CA LEU A 287 0.90 -8.20 23.33
C LEU A 287 -0.54 -8.61 23.00
N ILE A 288 -1.45 -7.65 22.84
CA ILE A 288 -2.84 -7.93 22.42
C ILE A 288 -2.87 -8.56 21.02
N ILE A 289 -2.12 -8.00 20.07
CA ILE A 289 -2.05 -8.53 18.70
C ILE A 289 -1.43 -9.93 18.69
N LEU A 290 -0.39 -10.17 19.49
CA LEU A 290 0.21 -11.48 19.65
C LEU A 290 -0.81 -12.49 20.19
N PHE A 291 -1.59 -12.11 21.20
CA PHE A 291 -2.66 -12.97 21.72
C PHE A 291 -3.72 -13.28 20.64
N ILE A 292 -4.13 -12.29 19.86
CA ILE A 292 -5.07 -12.47 18.73
C ILE A 292 -4.48 -13.42 17.68
N ILE A 293 -3.22 -13.22 17.30
CA ILE A 293 -2.51 -14.09 16.35
C ILE A 293 -2.47 -15.51 16.86
N LEU A 294 -2.08 -15.72 18.12
CA LEU A 294 -2.05 -17.05 18.75
C LEU A 294 -3.44 -17.68 18.79
N ALA A 295 -4.48 -16.92 19.12
CA ALA A 295 -5.85 -17.40 19.12
C ALA A 295 -6.32 -17.83 17.72
N ILE A 296 -6.00 -17.05 16.68
CA ILE A 296 -6.30 -17.40 15.27
C ILE A 296 -5.56 -18.66 14.87
N VAL A 297 -4.25 -18.74 15.14
CA VAL A 297 -3.42 -19.90 14.79
C VAL A 297 -3.92 -21.15 15.51
N LEU A 298 -4.23 -21.05 16.81
CA LEU A 298 -4.78 -22.17 17.58
C LEU A 298 -6.17 -22.58 17.07
N ALA A 299 -7.04 -21.62 16.74
CA ALA A 299 -8.35 -21.93 16.19
C ALA A 299 -8.24 -22.70 14.87
N ILE A 300 -7.36 -22.25 13.96
CA ILE A 300 -7.14 -22.91 12.67
C ILE A 300 -6.49 -24.28 12.87
N ALA A 301 -5.42 -24.36 13.67
CA ALA A 301 -4.72 -25.61 13.95
C ALA A 301 -5.63 -26.65 14.60
N LEU A 302 -6.51 -26.24 15.51
CA LEU A 302 -7.45 -27.15 16.18
C LEU A 302 -8.71 -27.43 15.34
N THR A 303 -8.88 -26.80 14.17
CA THR A 303 -10.02 -27.07 13.31
C THR A 303 -9.82 -28.43 12.61
N PRO A 304 -10.70 -29.41 12.84
CA PRO A 304 -10.58 -30.73 12.22
C PRO A 304 -10.90 -30.66 10.73
N GLN A 305 -10.02 -31.26 9.90
CA GLN A 305 -10.28 -31.46 8.48
C GLN A 305 -10.87 -32.86 8.25
N PHE A 306 -12.04 -32.87 7.62
CA PHE A 306 -12.73 -34.09 7.22
C PHE A 306 -12.70 -34.20 5.69
N GLU A 307 -12.21 -35.32 5.17
CA GLU A 307 -12.43 -35.73 3.77
C GLU A 307 -13.36 -36.95 3.79
N ASP A 308 -14.43 -36.92 2.99
CA ASP A 308 -15.45 -37.99 2.89
C ASP A 308 -15.99 -38.49 4.24
N GLY A 309 -16.20 -37.56 5.19
CA GLY A 309 -16.76 -37.85 6.51
C GLY A 309 -15.81 -38.56 7.48
N LYS A 310 -14.53 -38.74 7.12
CA LYS A 310 -13.49 -39.30 8.00
C LYS A 310 -12.52 -38.21 8.44
N PHE A 311 -12.18 -38.23 9.73
CA PHE A 311 -11.14 -37.36 10.29
C PHE A 311 -9.80 -37.70 9.65
N GLN A 312 -9.15 -36.71 9.02
CA GLN A 312 -7.81 -36.90 8.46
C GLN A 312 -6.73 -36.30 9.36
N ARG A 313 -6.86 -35.03 9.72
CA ARG A 313 -5.88 -34.29 10.50
C ARG A 313 -6.47 -33.01 11.10
N LEU A 314 -5.77 -32.50 12.10
CA LEU A 314 -5.87 -31.12 12.54
C LEU A 314 -5.18 -30.20 11.52
N GLY A 315 -5.67 -28.96 11.41
CA GLY A 315 -5.25 -27.95 10.40
C GLY A 315 -3.80 -27.50 10.51
#